data_AF-A0A3L9Y590-F1
#
_entry.id   AF-A0A3L9Y590-F1
#
_cell.length_a   1.000
_cell.length_b   1.000
_cell.length_c   1.000
_cell.angle_alpha   90.00
_cell.angle_beta   90.00
_cell.angle_gamma   90.00
#
_symmetry.space_group_name_H-M   'P 1'
#
loop_
_entity.id
_entity.type
_entity.pdbx_description
1 polymer ?
#
loop_
_entity_poly.entity_id
_entity_poly.type
_entity_poly.pdbx_seq_one_letter_code
_entity_poly.pdbx_strand_id
1 'polypeptide(L)'
;MLAWMVECPDPNLWHEIVVGLDLTTGLGLDSALWIVQQPECDMATAAAALVRLEAWEYIIVPTEKKRYADARIFEIARAVCTRSQAEGYQRNRIGWDYSRLHHSPKVILHHIYAFCEQKGLAHDQTYLPIPVSLLSGDFDKSLPLQEYIADESGLTHVSALDPVTQKGMGYTLH
;
A
#
# COMPACT_ATOMS: atom_id res chain seq x y z
N MET A 1 16.56 1.31 -8.76
CA MET A 1 15.62 0.31 -8.20
C MET A 1 14.41 0.10 -9.10
N LEU A 2 13.78 1.13 -9.67
CA LEU A 2 12.63 0.93 -10.57
C LEU A 2 12.92 0.09 -11.84
N ALA A 3 14.14 0.10 -12.38
CA ALA A 3 14.46 -0.62 -13.62
C ALA A 3 14.17 -2.13 -13.54
N TRP A 4 14.53 -2.80 -12.43
CA TRP A 4 14.28 -4.24 -12.30
C TRP A 4 12.80 -4.55 -12.03
N MET A 5 12.05 -3.64 -11.38
CA MET A 5 10.61 -3.79 -11.14
C MET A 5 9.80 -3.77 -12.44
N VAL A 6 10.27 -3.00 -13.42
CA VAL A 6 9.68 -2.91 -14.76
C VAL A 6 9.93 -4.19 -15.57
N GLU A 7 11.10 -4.81 -15.40
CA GLU A 7 11.52 -5.99 -16.16
C GLU A 7 10.86 -7.30 -15.69
N CYS A 8 10.49 -7.39 -14.41
CA CYS A 8 9.86 -8.56 -13.82
C CYS A 8 8.64 -8.17 -12.95
N PRO A 9 7.44 -8.00 -13.53
CA PRO A 9 6.26 -7.62 -12.77
C PRO A 9 5.78 -8.77 -11.87
N ASP A 10 5.94 -8.60 -10.57
CA ASP A 10 5.48 -9.54 -9.54
C ASP A 10 4.62 -8.82 -8.49
N PRO A 11 3.28 -8.91 -8.59
CA PRO A 11 2.36 -8.30 -7.64
C PRO A 11 2.51 -8.77 -6.19
N ASN A 12 3.00 -10.00 -5.96
CA ASN A 12 3.24 -10.51 -4.62
C ASN A 12 4.47 -9.82 -4.03
N LEU A 13 5.55 -9.70 -4.81
CA LEU A 13 6.74 -8.94 -4.41
C LEU A 13 6.42 -7.46 -4.18
N TRP A 14 5.57 -6.85 -5.00
CA TRP A 14 5.13 -5.47 -4.81
C TRP A 14 4.38 -5.29 -3.50
N HIS A 15 3.56 -6.27 -3.10
CA HIS A 15 2.93 -6.26 -1.79
C HIS A 15 3.98 -6.23 -0.69
N GLU A 16 4.94 -7.16 -0.72
CA GLU A 16 6.03 -7.24 0.26
C GLU A 16 6.86 -5.96 0.33
N ILE A 17 7.12 -5.30 -0.79
CA ILE A 17 7.75 -3.98 -0.83
C ILE A 17 6.89 -2.96 -0.09
N VAL A 18 5.61 -2.88 -0.42
CA VAL A 18 4.69 -1.90 0.17
C VAL A 18 4.46 -2.16 1.65
N VAL A 19 4.49 -3.39 2.15
CA VAL A 19 4.24 -3.68 3.57
C VAL A 19 5.50 -3.85 4.41
N GLY A 20 6.64 -4.16 3.78
CA GLY A 20 7.90 -4.51 4.44
C GLY A 20 8.97 -3.44 4.43
N LEU A 21 9.04 -2.57 3.40
CA LEU A 21 10.06 -1.52 3.35
C LEU A 21 9.74 -0.32 4.24
N ASP A 22 10.78 0.42 4.62
CA ASP A 22 10.63 1.79 5.12
C ASP A 22 10.20 2.71 3.98
N LEU A 23 8.90 2.97 3.93
CA LEU A 23 8.29 3.85 2.93
C LEU A 23 8.53 5.34 3.20
N THR A 24 9.18 5.72 4.32
CA THR A 24 9.49 7.12 4.62
C THR A 24 10.74 7.62 3.90
N THR A 25 11.52 6.71 3.32
CA THR A 25 12.65 7.04 2.47
C THR A 25 12.18 7.45 1.07
N GLY A 26 12.94 8.32 0.39
CA GLY A 26 12.58 8.75 -0.96
C GLY A 26 12.45 7.58 -1.95
N LEU A 27 13.27 6.55 -1.78
CA LEU A 27 13.23 5.32 -2.56
C LEU A 27 11.98 4.49 -2.30
N GLY A 28 11.52 4.42 -1.05
CA GLY A 28 10.28 3.76 -0.66
C GLY A 28 9.05 4.46 -1.26
N LEU A 29 9.01 5.80 -1.22
CA LEU A 29 7.92 6.60 -1.81
C LEU A 29 7.84 6.44 -3.34
N ASP A 30 8.98 6.51 -4.04
CA ASP A 30 9.00 6.38 -5.50
C ASP A 30 8.55 4.97 -5.93
N SER A 31 8.93 3.94 -5.17
CA SER A 31 8.52 2.56 -5.41
C SER A 31 7.03 2.36 -5.16
N ALA A 32 6.50 2.89 -4.04
CA ALA A 32 5.07 2.83 -3.73
C ALA A 32 4.23 3.54 -4.80
N LEU A 33 4.64 4.72 -5.25
CA LEU A 33 3.96 5.46 -6.32
C LEU A 33 3.93 4.66 -7.62
N TRP A 34 5.06 4.10 -8.03
CA TRP A 34 5.12 3.28 -9.23
C TRP A 34 4.21 2.05 -9.10
N ILE A 35 4.25 1.34 -7.97
CA ILE A 35 3.45 0.12 -7.72
C ILE A 35 1.96 0.40 -7.84
N VAL A 36 1.43 1.44 -7.17
CA VAL A 36 -0.02 1.71 -7.16
C VAL A 36 -0.58 2.12 -8.52
N GLN A 37 0.29 2.55 -9.44
CA GLN A 37 -0.04 2.91 -10.82
C GLN A 37 -0.04 1.69 -11.76
N GLN A 38 0.57 0.56 -11.38
CA GLN A 38 0.67 -0.58 -12.29
C GLN A 38 -0.69 -1.28 -12.50
N PRO A 39 -1.02 -1.72 -13.72
CA PRO A 39 -2.29 -2.39 -14.02
C PRO A 39 -2.57 -3.58 -13.09
N GLU A 40 -1.55 -4.39 -12.80
CA GLU A 40 -1.61 -5.62 -12.02
C GLU A 40 -1.53 -5.39 -10.50
N CYS A 41 -1.47 -4.13 -10.04
CA CYS A 41 -1.45 -3.81 -8.63
C CYS A 41 -2.66 -4.42 -7.92
N ASP A 42 -2.41 -5.17 -6.85
CA ASP A 42 -3.47 -5.78 -6.06
C ASP A 42 -4.17 -4.75 -5.18
N MET A 43 -5.48 -4.90 -5.03
CA MET A 43 -6.32 -4.09 -4.16
C MET A 43 -5.75 -4.01 -2.73
N ALA A 44 -5.24 -5.12 -2.19
CA ALA A 44 -4.62 -5.14 -0.86
C ALA A 44 -3.34 -4.31 -0.80
N THR A 45 -2.52 -4.35 -1.85
CA THR A 45 -1.29 -3.55 -1.97
C THR A 45 -1.59 -2.06 -2.05
N ALA A 46 -2.57 -1.65 -2.86
CA ALA A 46 -2.98 -0.25 -2.96
C ALA A 46 -3.56 0.29 -1.65
N ALA A 47 -4.42 -0.50 -0.98
CA ALA A 47 -4.94 -0.15 0.33
C ALA A 47 -3.81 -0.05 1.38
N ALA A 48 -2.85 -0.99 1.37
CA ALA A 48 -1.71 -0.96 2.28
C ALA A 48 -0.85 0.30 2.12
N ALA A 49 -0.59 0.73 0.88
CA ALA A 49 0.12 1.98 0.62
C ALA A 49 -0.61 3.19 1.23
N LEU A 50 -1.94 3.25 1.06
CA LEU A 50 -2.77 4.32 1.61
C LEU A 50 -2.74 4.36 3.15
N VAL A 51 -2.77 3.18 3.79
CA VAL A 51 -2.77 3.06 5.25
C VAL A 51 -1.39 3.36 5.84
N ARG A 52 -0.32 2.71 5.34
CA ARG A 52 1.03 2.82 5.91
C ARG A 52 1.62 4.22 5.82
N LEU A 53 1.33 4.93 4.74
CA LEU A 53 1.82 6.29 4.52
C LEU A 53 0.90 7.36 5.15
N GLU A 54 -0.15 6.94 5.84
CA GLU A 54 -1.24 7.82 6.29
C GLU A 54 -1.77 8.71 5.13
N ALA A 55 -1.67 8.18 3.91
CA ALA A 55 -2.03 8.91 2.68
C ALA A 55 -3.53 9.20 2.62
N TRP A 56 -4.33 8.46 3.39
CA TRP A 56 -5.76 8.70 3.59
C TRP A 56 -6.04 10.11 4.16
N GLU A 57 -5.11 10.72 4.89
CA GLU A 57 -5.32 12.08 5.41
C GLU A 57 -5.45 13.12 4.30
N TYR A 58 -4.85 12.89 3.12
CA TYR A 58 -4.95 13.81 1.98
C TYR A 58 -6.33 13.78 1.31
N ILE A 59 -7.18 12.82 1.67
CA ILE A 59 -8.58 12.81 1.27
C ILE A 59 -9.34 13.94 1.99
N ILE A 60 -9.00 14.21 3.25
CA ILE A 60 -9.79 15.06 4.15
C ILE A 60 -9.08 16.36 4.58
N VAL A 61 -7.75 16.42 4.42
CA VAL A 61 -6.93 17.58 4.77
C VAL A 61 -6.19 18.08 3.51
N PRO A 62 -6.28 19.37 3.17
CA PRO A 62 -5.60 19.92 2.02
C PRO A 62 -4.08 19.91 2.18
N THR A 63 -3.38 19.85 1.05
CA THR A 63 -1.92 19.93 0.97
C THR A 63 -1.36 21.18 1.63
N GLU A 64 -2.01 22.35 1.47
CA GLU A 64 -1.52 23.62 2.05
C GLU A 64 -1.45 23.60 3.59
N LYS A 65 -2.25 22.74 4.24
CA LYS A 65 -2.25 22.58 5.70
C LYS A 65 -1.20 21.58 6.20
N LYS A 66 -0.50 20.89 5.30
CA LYS A 66 0.51 19.86 5.60
C LYS A 66 1.93 20.37 5.32
N ARG A 67 2.42 21.31 6.14
CA ARG A 67 3.71 22.02 5.93
C ARG A 67 4.96 21.15 5.84
N TYR A 68 4.90 19.88 6.27
CA TYR A 68 6.04 18.94 6.27
C TYR A 68 5.75 17.66 5.49
N ALA A 69 4.69 17.65 4.69
CA ALA A 69 4.33 16.52 3.87
C ALA A 69 5.27 16.36 2.66
N ASP A 70 5.81 15.16 2.48
CA ASP A 70 6.42 14.81 1.20
C ASP A 70 5.36 14.80 0.10
N ALA A 71 5.58 15.57 -0.97
CA ALA A 71 4.63 15.71 -2.08
C ALA A 71 4.28 14.36 -2.72
N ARG A 72 5.18 13.36 -2.66
CA ARG A 72 4.93 12.03 -3.22
C ARG A 72 3.84 11.27 -2.46
N ILE A 73 3.64 11.53 -1.17
CA ILE A 73 2.55 10.89 -0.43
C ILE A 73 1.19 11.38 -0.96
N PHE A 74 1.07 12.67 -1.27
CA PHE A 74 -0.12 13.20 -1.94
C PHE A 74 -0.32 12.55 -3.32
N GLU A 75 0.75 12.39 -4.09
CA GLU A 75 0.68 11.75 -5.41
C GLU A 75 0.22 10.29 -5.33
N ILE A 76 0.70 9.54 -4.33
CA ILE A 76 0.24 8.18 -4.04
C ILE A 76 -1.25 8.18 -3.67
N ALA A 77 -1.67 9.06 -2.75
CA ALA A 77 -3.08 9.18 -2.36
C ALA A 77 -3.96 9.48 -3.57
N ARG A 78 -3.55 10.46 -4.40
CA ARG A 78 -4.26 10.86 -5.61
C ARG A 78 -4.38 9.71 -6.60
N ALA A 79 -3.28 9.01 -6.89
CA ALA A 79 -3.27 7.88 -7.80
C ALA A 79 -4.24 6.78 -7.35
N VAL A 80 -4.19 6.41 -6.06
CA VAL A 80 -5.07 5.39 -5.48
C VAL A 80 -6.53 5.83 -5.51
N CYS A 81 -6.83 7.06 -5.09
CA CYS A 81 -8.20 7.57 -4.99
C CYS A 81 -8.85 7.71 -6.37
N THR A 82 -8.16 8.33 -7.32
CA THR A 82 -8.67 8.51 -8.69
C THR A 82 -8.88 7.16 -9.37
N ARG A 83 -7.93 6.23 -9.25
CA ARG A 83 -8.05 4.91 -9.85
C ARG A 83 -9.17 4.09 -9.24
N SER A 84 -9.31 4.11 -7.91
CA SER A 84 -10.38 3.42 -7.20
C SER A 84 -11.78 3.85 -7.66
N GLN A 85 -11.94 5.10 -8.08
CA GLN A 85 -13.20 5.67 -8.56
C GLN A 85 -13.46 5.43 -10.05
N ALA A 86 -12.41 5.43 -10.87
CA ALA A 86 -12.55 5.28 -12.30
C ALA A 86 -12.81 3.82 -12.70
N GLU A 87 -11.79 2.98 -12.59
CA GLU A 87 -11.82 1.57 -13.03
C GLU A 87 -11.68 0.58 -11.88
N GLY A 88 -11.22 1.03 -10.71
CA GLY A 88 -10.91 0.17 -9.58
C GLY A 88 -9.64 -0.65 -9.76
N TYR A 89 -9.21 -1.29 -8.67
CA TYR A 89 -8.11 -2.27 -8.69
C TYR A 89 -8.67 -3.64 -9.06
N GLN A 90 -8.44 -4.06 -10.31
CA GLN A 90 -9.02 -5.28 -10.88
C GLN A 90 -8.48 -6.56 -10.23
N ARG A 91 -7.23 -6.54 -9.78
CA ARG A 91 -6.62 -7.67 -9.08
C ARG A 91 -6.98 -7.61 -7.60
N ASN A 92 -7.58 -8.68 -7.10
CA ASN A 92 -7.89 -8.87 -5.68
C ASN A 92 -7.61 -10.34 -5.33
N ARG A 93 -6.36 -10.65 -5.03
CA ARG A 93 -5.90 -12.03 -4.72
C ARG A 93 -5.12 -12.12 -3.41
N ILE A 94 -4.67 -10.99 -2.87
CA ILE A 94 -3.85 -10.93 -1.66
C ILE A 94 -4.71 -10.61 -0.44
N GLY A 95 -4.45 -11.27 0.68
CA GLY A 95 -5.09 -11.01 1.97
C GLY A 95 -4.56 -9.75 2.66
N TRP A 96 -5.25 -9.30 3.70
CA TRP A 96 -4.73 -8.22 4.55
C TRP A 96 -3.75 -8.75 5.60
N ASP A 97 -2.54 -8.20 5.64
CA ASP A 97 -1.53 -8.61 6.61
C ASP A 97 -1.70 -7.91 7.96
N TYR A 98 -2.55 -8.47 8.82
CA TYR A 98 -2.79 -7.95 10.17
C TYR A 98 -1.56 -7.96 11.09
N SER A 99 -0.50 -8.70 10.75
CA SER A 99 0.72 -8.72 11.56
C SER A 99 1.57 -7.46 11.34
N ARG A 100 1.53 -6.90 10.12
CA ARG A 100 2.26 -5.69 9.73
C ARG A 100 1.37 -4.44 9.61
N LEU A 101 0.06 -4.63 9.44
CA LEU A 101 -0.93 -3.57 9.18
C LEU A 101 -2.03 -3.57 10.24
N HIS A 102 -1.84 -2.78 11.30
CA HIS A 102 -2.74 -2.77 12.45
C HIS A 102 -4.15 -2.22 12.15
N HIS A 103 -4.27 -1.27 11.22
CA HIS A 103 -5.56 -0.69 10.85
C HIS A 103 -6.08 -1.33 9.56
N SER A 104 -7.25 -1.96 9.63
CA SER A 104 -7.88 -2.49 8.42
C SER A 104 -8.37 -1.35 7.51
N PRO A 105 -8.49 -1.58 6.20
CA PRO A 105 -9.00 -0.57 5.27
C PRO A 105 -10.39 -0.04 5.66
N LYS A 106 -11.25 -0.90 6.22
CA LYS A 106 -12.57 -0.52 6.72
C LYS A 106 -12.52 0.43 7.91
N VAL A 107 -11.54 0.27 8.81
CA VAL A 107 -11.33 1.21 9.93
C VAL A 107 -10.93 2.58 9.38
N ILE A 108 -10.07 2.63 8.37
CA ILE A 108 -9.68 3.89 7.73
C ILE A 108 -10.86 4.56 7.04
N LEU A 109 -11.72 3.80 6.35
CA LEU A 109 -12.95 4.35 5.77
C LEU A 109 -13.87 4.97 6.83
N HIS A 110 -14.04 4.31 7.98
CA HIS A 110 -14.81 4.87 9.09
C HIS A 110 -14.18 6.15 9.65
N HIS A 111 -12.85 6.22 9.76
CA HIS A 111 -12.17 7.44 10.19
C HIS A 111 -12.42 8.61 9.23
N ILE A 112 -12.38 8.37 7.91
CA ILE A 112 -12.68 9.39 6.90
C ILE A 112 -14.11 9.91 7.06
N TYR A 113 -15.10 9.03 7.19
CA TYR A 113 -16.51 9.42 7.36
C TYR A 113 -16.74 10.16 8.67
N ALA A 114 -16.19 9.66 9.79
CA ALA A 114 -16.30 10.33 11.08
C ALA A 114 -15.69 11.75 11.04
N PHE A 115 -14.57 11.94 10.33
CA PHE A 115 -14.00 13.26 10.12
C PHE A 115 -14.93 14.17 9.31
N CYS A 116 -15.51 13.65 8.22
CA CYS A 116 -16.44 14.40 7.40
C CYS A 116 -17.66 14.88 8.22
N GLU A 117 -18.27 13.98 9.00
CA GLU A 117 -19.37 14.29 9.91
C GLU A 117 -18.97 15.36 10.94
N GLN A 118 -17.82 15.19 11.60
CA GLN A 118 -17.33 16.14 12.61
C GLN A 118 -17.10 17.54 12.03
N LYS A 119 -16.70 17.63 10.75
CA LYS A 119 -16.45 18.90 10.05
C LYS A 119 -17.67 19.45 9.31
N GLY A 120 -18.78 18.72 9.27
CA GLY A 120 -19.93 19.06 8.43
C GLY A 120 -19.58 19.10 6.94
N LEU A 121 -18.59 18.30 6.52
CA LEU A 121 -18.13 18.21 5.14
C LEU A 121 -18.91 17.11 4.42
N ALA A 122 -19.52 17.42 3.28
CA ALA A 122 -20.14 16.40 2.45
C ALA A 122 -19.07 15.46 1.85
N HIS A 123 -19.40 14.17 1.69
CA HIS A 123 -18.43 13.16 1.25
C HIS A 123 -17.86 13.42 -0.15
N ASP A 124 -18.64 14.06 -1.02
CA ASP A 124 -18.27 14.49 -2.38
C ASP A 124 -17.50 15.82 -2.41
N GLN A 125 -17.34 16.47 -1.26
CA GLN A 125 -16.58 17.72 -1.10
C GLN A 125 -15.21 17.50 -0.45
N THR A 126 -14.79 16.25 -0.33
CA THR A 126 -13.42 15.87 0.08
C THR A 126 -12.39 16.33 -0.94
N TYR A 127 -11.13 16.47 -0.53
CA TYR A 127 -10.03 16.98 -1.38
C TYR A 127 -9.62 16.00 -2.47
N LEU A 128 -9.62 14.71 -2.12
CA LEU A 128 -9.54 13.60 -3.04
C LEU A 128 -10.80 12.77 -2.88
N PRO A 129 -11.29 12.10 -3.93
CA PRO A 129 -12.48 11.29 -3.79
C PRO A 129 -12.23 10.12 -2.84
N ILE A 130 -13.18 9.83 -1.96
CA ILE A 130 -13.06 8.73 -1.00
C ILE A 130 -13.02 7.39 -1.77
N PRO A 131 -11.98 6.55 -1.62
CA PRO A 131 -11.85 5.29 -2.36
C PRO A 131 -12.70 4.18 -1.70
N VAL A 132 -14.03 4.34 -1.74
CA VAL A 132 -14.97 3.46 -1.02
C VAL A 132 -14.85 2.01 -1.49
N SER A 133 -14.78 1.77 -2.80
CA SER A 133 -14.67 0.42 -3.37
C SER A 133 -13.40 -0.31 -2.90
N LEU A 134 -12.28 0.41 -2.85
CA LEU A 134 -11.02 -0.10 -2.31
C LEU A 134 -11.13 -0.40 -0.81
N LEU A 135 -11.54 0.58 0.00
CA LEU A 135 -11.48 0.45 1.47
C LEU A 135 -12.58 -0.45 2.06
N SER A 136 -13.69 -0.64 1.34
CA SER A 136 -14.75 -1.59 1.70
C SER A 136 -14.51 -3.00 1.14
N GLY A 137 -13.43 -3.18 0.37
CA GLY A 137 -13.10 -4.42 -0.32
C GLY A 137 -13.00 -5.64 0.59
N ASP A 138 -13.12 -6.80 -0.04
CA ASP A 138 -12.88 -8.09 0.61
C ASP A 138 -11.37 -8.40 0.62
N PHE A 139 -10.83 -8.61 1.82
CA PHE A 139 -9.41 -8.92 2.06
C PHE A 139 -9.21 -10.24 2.83
N ASP A 140 -10.25 -11.08 2.92
CA ASP A 140 -10.16 -12.41 3.55
C ASP A 140 -9.57 -13.42 2.55
N LYS A 141 -8.27 -13.28 2.28
CA LYS A 141 -7.51 -14.11 1.33
C LYS A 141 -6.19 -14.54 1.96
N SER A 142 -5.49 -15.47 1.31
CA SER A 142 -4.14 -15.84 1.73
C SER A 142 -3.14 -14.70 1.49
N LEU A 143 -2.19 -14.54 2.41
CA LEU A 143 -1.01 -13.74 2.15
C LEU A 143 -0.12 -14.43 1.11
N PRO A 144 0.62 -13.67 0.28
CA PRO A 144 1.63 -14.26 -0.58
C PRO A 144 2.69 -14.99 0.27
N LEU A 145 3.23 -16.09 -0.26
CA LEU A 145 4.45 -16.64 0.28
C LEU A 145 5.55 -15.60 0.12
N GLN A 146 6.24 -15.27 1.20
CA GLN A 146 7.29 -14.26 1.17
C GLN A 146 8.55 -14.88 0.52
N GLU A 147 8.69 -14.72 -0.79
CA GLU A 147 9.84 -15.27 -1.53
C GLU A 147 11.06 -14.36 -1.47
N TYR A 148 10.89 -13.11 -0.99
CA TYR A 148 11.93 -12.09 -0.96
C TYR A 148 11.96 -11.33 0.37
N ILE A 149 13.15 -10.90 0.75
CA ILE A 149 13.39 -9.91 1.79
C ILE A 149 13.87 -8.63 1.12
N ALA A 150 13.22 -7.52 1.47
CA ALA A 150 13.60 -6.19 1.03
C ALA A 150 14.24 -5.43 2.20
N ASP A 151 15.45 -4.91 2.01
CA ASP A 151 16.17 -4.08 2.97
C ASP A 151 16.85 -2.87 2.26
N GLU A 152 17.62 -2.07 3.01
CA GLU A 152 18.34 -0.91 2.46
C GLU A 152 19.39 -1.27 1.39
N SER A 153 19.90 -2.50 1.41
CA SER A 153 20.90 -3.02 0.46
C SER A 153 20.27 -3.57 -0.82
N GLY A 154 18.98 -3.91 -0.78
CA GLY A 154 18.21 -4.31 -1.95
C GLY A 154 17.21 -5.42 -1.67
N LEU A 155 17.01 -6.28 -2.67
CA LEU A 155 16.11 -7.43 -2.60
C LEU A 155 16.90 -8.71 -2.65
N THR A 156 16.70 -9.54 -1.63
CA THR A 156 17.32 -10.86 -1.53
C THR A 156 16.24 -11.91 -1.60
N HIS A 157 16.33 -12.81 -2.58
CA HIS A 157 15.45 -13.98 -2.63
C HIS A 157 15.75 -14.90 -1.44
N VAL A 158 14.72 -15.44 -0.78
CA VAL A 158 14.87 -16.24 0.44
C VAL A 158 15.78 -17.45 0.22
N SER A 159 15.77 -18.06 -0.97
CA SER A 159 16.67 -19.18 -1.29
C SER A 159 18.16 -18.81 -1.31
N ALA A 160 18.51 -17.53 -1.43
CA ALA A 160 19.89 -17.04 -1.39
C ALA A 160 20.41 -16.81 0.04
N LEU A 161 19.53 -16.85 1.05
CA LEU A 161 19.89 -16.73 2.45
C LEU A 161 20.53 -18.02 2.96
N ASP A 162 21.30 -17.93 4.03
CA ASP A 162 21.84 -19.11 4.68
C ASP A 162 20.71 -19.96 5.34
N PRO A 163 20.90 -21.29 5.49
CA PRO A 163 19.88 -22.18 6.01
C PRO A 163 19.40 -21.86 7.43
N VAL A 164 20.22 -21.19 8.25
CA VAL A 164 19.85 -20.80 9.62
C VAL A 164 18.86 -19.66 9.57
N THR A 165 19.10 -18.67 8.72
CA THR A 165 18.19 -17.54 8.47
C THR A 165 16.87 -18.02 7.84
N GLN A 166 16.92 -18.90 6.84
CA GLN A 166 15.71 -19.49 6.23
C GLN A 166 14.84 -20.23 7.26
N LYS A 167 15.47 -21.04 8.12
CA LYS A 167 14.78 -21.79 9.18
C LYS A 167 14.23 -20.86 10.27
N GLY A 168 14.95 -19.80 10.62
CA GLY A 168 14.50 -18.78 11.57
C GLY A 168 13.25 -18.02 11.09
N MET A 169 13.05 -17.94 9.77
CA MET A 169 11.88 -17.32 9.14
C MET A 169 10.75 -18.29 8.82
N GLY A 170 10.87 -19.57 9.23
CA GLY A 170 9.81 -20.57 9.04
C GLY A 170 9.78 -21.23 7.66
N TYR A 171 10.79 -21.02 6.80
CA TYR A 171 10.93 -21.76 5.55
C TYR A 171 11.47 -23.17 5.84
N THR A 172 10.71 -24.19 5.45
CA THR A 172 11.13 -25.58 5.62
C THR A 172 11.80 -26.04 4.33
N LEU A 173 13.08 -26.39 4.40
CA LEU A 173 13.80 -27.05 3.30
C LEU A 173 13.17 -28.44 3.08
N HIS A 174 12.65 -28.69 1.88
CA HIS A 174 12.32 -30.03 1.39
C HIS A 174 13.49 -30.59 0.60
#